data_AF-A0A956IDD2-F1
#
_entry.id   AF-A0A956IDD2-F1
#
_cell.length_a   1.000
_cell.length_b   1.000
_cell.length_c   1.000
_cell.angle_alpha   90.00
_cell.angle_beta   90.00
_cell.angle_gamma   90.00
#
_symmetry.space_group_name_H-M   'P 1'
#
loop_
_entity.id
_entity.type
_entity.pdbx_description
1 polymer ?
#
loop_
_entity_poly.entity_id
_entity_poly.type
_entity_poly.pdbx_seq_one_letter_code
_entity_poly.pdbx_strand_id
1 'polypeptide(L)'
;MHTEAEVEEGLTDADVQHLSRFQDLSQEWLDRIAHLAGRNQLIVDHYLSNREKYGPTLVFAINVAHAALLKAELVERGVRAEYVASYRPDDTQVAPSEAIQALRDGELDVLVNVEMVTEGVDVPGIRTVFLARPTSSEILMRQMIGRALRGPAAGGTEHAYLVSFEDHWKHYTEWESPFDLVPDILIEAERPEAKPEEPLVDDGTADELPAALVDAMPWDMVVGAARELRRLRGEAPLLAFEAVPHGWYVIEDEGDDERAPYRHIVPFYAHQVTSWEAALDHVWGAPLEVAKSLTTADLDEFFFDCDDPRPSIRDVELVVEHRARGGERPEPTAFRDRDQSDPQMLAKRILEGDLRRTEEIELVASSYDRLARAIYPTQQLFAEAVDAAVRSLRYPQDRIVMPKA
;
A
#
# COMPACT_ATOMS: atom_id res chain seq x y z
N MET A 1 -3.32 -0.11 -11.30
CA MET A 1 -3.28 -1.50 -11.82
C MET A 1 -2.13 -2.17 -11.13
N HIS A 2 -2.39 -3.24 -10.38
CA HIS A 2 -1.32 -3.94 -9.67
C HIS A 2 -0.49 -4.77 -10.64
N THR A 3 0.83 -4.65 -10.54
CA THR A 3 1.77 -5.38 -11.40
C THR A 3 2.19 -6.72 -10.82
N GLU A 4 1.91 -6.96 -9.52
CA GLU A 4 2.43 -8.07 -8.71
C GLU A 4 3.98 -8.15 -8.71
N ALA A 5 4.66 -7.08 -9.12
CA ALA A 5 6.11 -7.04 -9.19
C ALA A 5 6.72 -6.88 -7.79
N GLU A 6 7.56 -7.82 -7.39
CA GLU A 6 8.32 -7.80 -6.13
C GLU A 6 9.50 -6.83 -6.24
N VAL A 7 9.22 -5.54 -6.09
CA VAL A 7 10.22 -4.46 -6.32
C VAL A 7 11.24 -4.31 -5.21
N GLU A 8 11.01 -4.96 -4.07
CA GLU A 8 11.92 -4.98 -2.91
C GLU A 8 12.92 -6.15 -2.95
N GLU A 9 12.78 -7.07 -3.91
CA GLU A 9 13.72 -8.18 -4.07
C GLU A 9 15.11 -7.66 -4.48
N GLY A 10 16.15 -8.08 -3.75
CA GLY A 10 17.54 -7.68 -4.01
C GLY A 10 17.93 -6.30 -3.49
N LEU A 11 17.15 -5.73 -2.57
CA LEU A 11 17.48 -4.52 -1.81
C LEU A 11 18.85 -4.59 -1.13
N THR A 12 19.60 -3.49 -1.18
CA THR A 12 20.91 -3.37 -0.51
C THR A 12 20.86 -2.35 0.62
N ASP A 13 21.80 -2.46 1.56
CA ASP A 13 21.95 -1.47 2.64
C ASP A 13 22.13 -0.04 2.10
N ALA A 14 22.76 0.11 0.93
CA ALA A 14 22.95 1.40 0.28
C ALA A 14 21.62 2.00 -0.20
N ASP A 15 20.69 1.16 -0.67
CA ASP A 15 19.35 1.60 -1.08
C ASP A 15 18.54 2.09 0.11
N VAL A 16 18.57 1.33 1.21
CA VAL A 16 17.89 1.69 2.46
C VAL A 16 18.45 3.00 3.01
N GLN A 17 19.78 3.14 3.08
CA GLN A 17 20.42 4.38 3.52
C GLN A 17 20.10 5.57 2.60
N HIS A 18 20.01 5.35 1.29
CA HIS A 18 19.65 6.39 0.34
C HIS A 18 18.22 6.86 0.58
N LEU A 19 17.28 5.92 0.72
CA LEU A 19 15.87 6.21 0.99
C LEU A 19 15.72 6.97 2.31
N SER A 20 16.35 6.52 3.40
CA SER A 20 16.30 7.22 4.69
C SER A 20 16.87 8.64 4.62
N ARG A 21 17.89 8.88 3.79
CA ARG A 21 18.56 10.17 3.71
C ARG A 21 17.87 11.17 2.77
N PHE A 22 17.36 10.69 1.64
CA PHE A 22 16.88 11.54 0.55
C PHE A 22 15.37 11.46 0.34
N GLN A 23 14.68 10.52 1.02
CA GLN A 23 13.24 10.27 0.86
C GLN A 23 12.85 9.95 -0.59
N ASP A 24 13.78 9.36 -1.35
CA ASP A 24 13.64 8.96 -2.74
C ASP A 24 14.34 7.62 -2.98
N LEU A 25 13.93 6.90 -4.01
CA LEU A 25 14.54 5.63 -4.39
C LEU A 25 15.91 5.87 -5.02
N SER A 26 16.87 5.02 -4.67
CA SER A 26 18.20 5.09 -5.29
C SER A 26 18.11 4.82 -6.80
N GLN A 27 19.07 5.35 -7.57
CA GLN A 27 19.15 5.08 -9.00
C GLN A 27 19.37 3.59 -9.31
N GLU A 28 20.11 2.88 -8.45
CA GLU A 28 20.34 1.43 -8.60
C GLU A 28 19.04 0.64 -8.37
N TRP A 29 18.24 1.04 -7.39
CA TRP A 29 16.96 0.41 -7.12
C TRP A 29 15.96 0.66 -8.26
N LEU A 30 15.84 1.90 -8.71
CA LEU A 30 15.04 2.26 -9.88
C LEU A 30 15.47 1.47 -11.12
N ASP A 31 16.77 1.24 -11.31
CA ASP A 31 17.28 0.43 -12.42
C ASP A 31 16.93 -1.05 -12.29
N ARG A 32 16.93 -1.63 -11.08
CA ARG A 32 16.43 -3.00 -10.86
C ARG A 32 14.95 -3.11 -11.25
N ILE A 33 14.12 -2.18 -10.81
CA ILE A 33 12.68 -2.15 -11.14
C ILE A 33 12.46 -2.04 -12.66
N ALA A 34 13.25 -1.19 -13.34
CA ALA A 34 13.20 -1.01 -14.79
C ALA A 34 13.42 -2.30 -15.59
N HIS A 35 14.18 -3.26 -15.04
CA HIS A 35 14.54 -4.51 -15.71
C HIS A 35 13.62 -5.69 -15.35
N LEU A 36 12.58 -5.48 -14.54
CA LEU A 36 11.61 -6.53 -14.21
C LEU A 36 10.77 -6.90 -15.44
N ALA A 37 11.15 -7.98 -16.11
CA ALA A 37 10.53 -8.40 -17.38
C ALA A 37 9.01 -8.66 -17.25
N GLY A 38 8.57 -9.27 -16.14
CA GLY A 38 7.13 -9.51 -15.89
C GLY A 38 6.32 -8.22 -15.79
N ARG A 39 6.89 -7.20 -15.13
CA ARG A 39 6.31 -5.86 -15.02
C ARG A 39 6.18 -5.19 -16.39
N ASN A 40 7.25 -5.22 -17.19
CA ASN A 40 7.27 -4.62 -18.53
C ASN A 40 6.28 -5.31 -19.47
N GLN A 41 6.21 -6.65 -19.43
CA GLN A 41 5.24 -7.43 -20.19
C GLN A 41 3.81 -7.02 -19.86
N LEU A 42 3.49 -6.90 -18.57
CA LEU A 42 2.17 -6.51 -18.10
C LEU A 42 1.80 -5.08 -18.56
N ILE A 43 2.73 -4.12 -18.49
CA ILE A 43 2.50 -2.76 -19.00
C ILE A 43 2.12 -2.80 -20.49
N VAL A 44 2.86 -3.57 -21.28
CA VAL A 44 2.63 -3.67 -22.73
C VAL A 44 1.34 -4.45 -23.04
N ASP A 45 1.06 -5.54 -22.33
CA ASP A 45 -0.16 -6.34 -22.50
C ASP A 45 -1.41 -5.54 -22.14
N HIS A 46 -1.33 -4.73 -21.08
CA HIS A 46 -2.43 -3.84 -20.70
C HIS A 46 -2.70 -2.78 -21.77
N TYR A 47 -1.65 -2.17 -22.33
CA TYR A 47 -1.80 -1.27 -23.48
C TYR A 47 -2.48 -1.96 -24.66
N LEU A 48 -1.98 -3.12 -25.07
CA LEU A 48 -2.49 -3.86 -26.24
C LEU A 48 -3.96 -4.24 -26.09
N SER A 49 -4.36 -4.68 -24.88
CA SER A 49 -5.72 -5.09 -24.56
C SER A 49 -6.72 -3.93 -24.60
N ASN A 50 -6.23 -2.69 -24.47
CA ASN A 50 -7.05 -1.49 -24.36
C ASN A 50 -6.74 -0.43 -25.44
N ARG A 51 -5.93 -0.78 -26.45
CA ARG A 51 -5.39 0.19 -27.44
C ARG A 51 -6.47 1.01 -28.15
N GLU A 52 -7.62 0.41 -28.45
CA GLU A 52 -8.75 1.09 -29.11
C GLU A 52 -9.38 2.15 -28.21
N LYS A 53 -9.42 1.89 -26.90
CA LYS A 53 -9.92 2.82 -25.89
C LYS A 53 -8.92 3.93 -25.60
N TYR A 54 -7.64 3.58 -25.48
CA TYR A 54 -6.60 4.50 -25.03
C TYR A 54 -6.13 5.48 -26.10
N GLY A 55 -6.09 5.08 -27.38
CA GLY A 55 -5.59 5.95 -28.44
C GLY A 55 -4.15 6.43 -28.18
N PRO A 56 -3.79 7.67 -28.58
CA PRO A 56 -2.46 8.22 -28.38
C PRO A 56 -2.06 8.23 -26.91
N THR A 57 -1.00 7.49 -26.58
CA THR A 57 -0.59 7.21 -25.20
C THR A 57 0.81 7.76 -24.91
N LEU A 58 0.94 8.50 -23.82
CA LEU A 58 2.23 8.94 -23.28
C LEU A 58 2.58 8.09 -22.06
N VAL A 59 3.76 7.49 -22.04
CA VAL A 59 4.24 6.65 -20.93
C VAL A 59 5.36 7.37 -20.19
N PHE A 60 5.24 7.53 -18.88
CA PHE A 60 6.31 8.01 -18.02
C PHE A 60 7.12 6.81 -17.50
N ALA A 61 8.28 6.60 -18.10
CA ALA A 61 9.20 5.53 -17.73
C ALA A 61 10.14 5.96 -16.59
N ILE A 62 10.79 4.97 -15.98
CA ILE A 62 11.68 5.14 -14.83
C ILE A 62 12.95 5.86 -15.26
N ASN A 63 13.68 5.26 -16.20
CA ASN A 63 14.96 5.75 -16.70
C ASN A 63 15.10 5.41 -18.21
N VAL A 64 16.23 5.75 -18.82
CA VAL A 64 16.49 5.51 -20.26
C VAL A 64 16.45 4.02 -20.61
N ALA A 65 16.95 3.15 -19.73
CA ALA A 65 16.94 1.71 -19.96
C ALA A 65 15.50 1.18 -20.00
N HIS A 66 14.67 1.55 -19.01
CA HIS A 66 13.26 1.20 -18.97
C HIS A 66 12.51 1.65 -20.25
N ALA A 67 12.75 2.89 -20.68
CA ALA A 67 12.10 3.44 -21.86
C ALA A 67 12.48 2.69 -23.15
N ALA A 68 13.75 2.31 -23.28
CA ALA A 68 14.24 1.51 -24.39
C ALA A 68 13.63 0.09 -24.39
N LEU A 69 13.52 -0.54 -23.22
CA LEU A 69 12.88 -1.86 -23.06
C LEU A 69 11.40 -1.83 -23.45
N LEU A 70 10.63 -0.88 -22.91
CA LEU A 70 9.22 -0.74 -23.26
C LEU A 70 9.00 -0.45 -24.74
N LYS A 71 9.82 0.44 -25.35
CA LYS A 71 9.77 0.70 -26.79
C LYS A 71 10.01 -0.60 -27.57
N ALA A 72 11.08 -1.33 -27.26
CA ALA A 72 11.44 -2.54 -27.98
C ALA A 72 10.30 -3.56 -27.94
N GLU A 73 9.72 -3.78 -26.76
CA GLU A 73 8.62 -4.73 -26.56
C GLU A 73 7.32 -4.30 -27.26
N LEU A 74 6.98 -3.01 -27.22
CA LEU A 74 5.85 -2.44 -27.97
C LEU A 74 6.03 -2.62 -29.48
N VAL A 75 7.20 -2.31 -30.02
CA VAL A 75 7.51 -2.43 -31.45
C VAL A 75 7.49 -3.88 -31.90
N GLU A 76 8.03 -4.80 -31.09
CA GLU A 76 7.98 -6.24 -31.37
C GLU A 76 6.54 -6.76 -31.49
N ARG A 77 5.63 -6.21 -30.68
CA ARG A 77 4.19 -6.53 -30.72
C ARG A 77 3.39 -5.67 -31.73
N GLY A 78 4.08 -4.97 -32.63
CA GLY A 78 3.48 -4.25 -33.76
C GLY A 78 2.87 -2.88 -33.41
N VAL A 79 3.26 -2.29 -32.29
CA VAL A 79 2.86 -0.93 -31.90
C VAL A 79 3.87 0.08 -32.43
N ARG A 80 3.40 1.20 -32.98
CA ARG A 80 4.30 2.28 -33.44
C ARG A 80 4.72 3.09 -32.22
N ALA A 81 5.87 2.74 -31.65
CA ALA A 81 6.37 3.35 -30.44
C ALA A 81 7.76 3.98 -30.63
N GLU A 82 8.00 5.10 -29.94
CA GLU A 82 9.32 5.70 -29.80
C GLU A 82 9.52 6.19 -28.36
N TYR A 83 10.77 6.39 -27.93
CA TYR A 83 11.08 7.04 -26.67
C TYR A 83 11.93 8.30 -26.82
N VAL A 84 11.71 9.26 -25.91
CA VAL A 84 12.46 10.51 -25.82
C VAL A 84 13.16 10.59 -24.46
N ALA A 85 14.46 10.88 -24.50
CA ALA A 85 15.33 10.98 -23.33
C ALA A 85 16.43 12.02 -23.56
N SER A 86 16.91 12.64 -22.48
CA SER A 86 17.94 13.69 -22.49
C SER A 86 19.25 13.20 -23.08
N TYR A 87 19.48 11.89 -22.98
CA TYR A 87 20.60 11.20 -23.55
C TYR A 87 20.14 9.82 -24.06
N ARG A 88 20.71 9.38 -25.19
CA ARG A 88 20.53 8.01 -25.70
C ARG A 88 21.88 7.40 -26.05
N PRO A 89 22.20 6.19 -25.57
CA PRO A 89 23.47 5.52 -25.89
C PRO A 89 23.64 5.17 -27.37
N ASP A 90 22.53 5.05 -28.11
CA ASP A 90 22.50 4.69 -29.53
C ASP A 90 22.68 5.87 -30.50
N ASP A 91 22.77 7.10 -29.96
CA ASP A 91 22.86 8.36 -30.73
C ASP A 91 21.70 8.57 -31.73
N THR A 92 20.58 7.86 -31.58
CA THR A 92 19.40 7.98 -32.45
C THR A 92 18.36 8.95 -31.86
N GLN A 93 18.82 10.10 -31.36
CA GLN A 93 17.94 11.06 -30.69
C GLN A 93 16.91 11.64 -31.67
N VAL A 94 15.63 11.44 -31.36
CA VAL A 94 14.52 12.13 -32.00
C VAL A 94 14.24 13.40 -31.21
N ALA A 95 14.05 14.53 -31.90
CA ALA A 95 13.71 15.76 -31.21
C ALA A 95 12.35 15.60 -30.50
N PRO A 96 12.20 16.00 -29.22
CA PRO A 96 10.95 15.84 -28.49
C PRO A 96 9.73 16.41 -29.22
N SER A 97 9.90 17.56 -29.90
CA SER A 97 8.86 18.18 -30.71
C SER A 97 8.41 17.33 -31.89
N GLU A 98 9.33 16.62 -32.54
CA GLU A 98 9.02 15.74 -33.67
C GLU A 98 8.28 14.48 -33.22
N ALA A 99 8.74 13.84 -32.15
CA ALA A 99 8.08 12.66 -31.60
C ALA A 99 6.66 12.98 -31.08
N ILE A 100 6.49 14.15 -30.46
CA ILE A 100 5.18 14.63 -30.04
C ILE A 100 4.28 14.91 -31.24
N GLN A 101 4.80 15.53 -32.31
CA GLN A 101 4.02 15.78 -33.50
C GLN A 101 3.61 14.47 -34.19
N ALA A 102 4.51 13.50 -34.28
CA ALA A 102 4.22 12.16 -34.80
C ALA A 102 3.14 11.42 -33.97
N LEU A 103 3.15 11.58 -32.64
CA LEU A 103 2.08 11.05 -31.77
C LEU A 103 0.74 11.74 -32.05
N ARG A 104 0.74 13.06 -32.27
CA ARG A 104 -0.48 13.85 -32.55
C ARG A 104 -1.07 13.54 -33.93
N ASP A 105 -0.22 13.35 -34.92
CA ASP A 105 -0.63 13.04 -36.30
C ASP A 105 -1.01 11.56 -36.47
N GLY A 106 -0.88 10.76 -35.40
CA GLY A 106 -1.20 9.35 -35.40
C GLY A 106 -0.19 8.53 -36.20
N GLU A 107 1.04 9.03 -36.38
CA GLU A 107 2.19 8.28 -36.92
C GLU A 107 2.80 7.37 -35.84
N LEU A 108 2.76 7.81 -34.58
CA LEU A 108 3.03 7.01 -33.39
C LEU A 108 1.73 6.71 -32.63
N ASP A 109 1.68 5.53 -32.04
CA ASP A 109 0.62 5.12 -31.13
C ASP A 109 1.01 5.38 -29.66
N VAL A 110 2.30 5.21 -29.34
CA VAL A 110 2.85 5.35 -27.98
C VAL A 110 4.14 6.16 -28.01
N LEU A 111 4.26 7.13 -27.10
CA LEU A 111 5.50 7.85 -26.84
C LEU A 111 5.95 7.56 -25.40
N VAL A 112 7.16 7.03 -25.23
CA VAL A 112 7.73 6.77 -23.90
C VAL A 112 8.67 7.93 -23.53
N ASN A 113 8.50 8.49 -22.36
CA ASN A 113 9.26 9.63 -21.88
C ASN A 113 10.07 9.28 -20.63
N VAL A 114 11.27 9.86 -20.54
CA VAL A 114 12.12 9.85 -19.34
C VAL A 114 12.41 11.29 -18.95
N GLU A 115 11.73 11.80 -17.92
CA GLU A 115 11.95 13.10 -17.23
C GLU A 115 11.97 14.37 -18.12
N MET A 116 11.81 14.24 -19.43
CA MET A 116 12.10 15.29 -20.42
C MET A 116 10.89 16.07 -20.92
N VAL A 117 9.66 15.74 -20.51
CA VAL A 117 8.54 16.67 -20.71
C VAL A 117 8.35 17.48 -19.43
N THR A 118 9.37 18.22 -18.99
CA THR A 118 9.30 19.04 -17.77
C THR A 118 9.37 20.55 -18.06
N GLU A 119 9.95 20.98 -19.19
CA GLU A 119 9.97 22.40 -19.57
C GLU A 119 9.32 22.67 -20.93
N GLY A 120 8.23 23.45 -20.92
CA GLY A 120 7.73 24.20 -22.08
C GLY A 120 7.07 23.45 -23.24
N VAL A 121 7.18 22.11 -23.34
CA VAL A 121 6.55 21.37 -24.44
C VAL A 121 5.09 21.05 -24.12
N ASP A 122 4.20 21.69 -24.88
CA ASP A 122 2.77 21.45 -24.86
C ASP A 122 2.45 20.19 -25.67
N VAL A 123 1.66 19.26 -25.09
CA VAL A 123 1.27 18.01 -25.76
C VAL A 123 -0.26 17.93 -25.92
N PRO A 124 -0.87 18.84 -26.69
CA PRO A 124 -2.31 18.85 -26.88
C PRO A 124 -2.75 17.64 -27.73
N GLY A 125 -3.72 16.87 -27.21
CA GLY A 125 -4.31 15.72 -27.89
C GLY A 125 -3.90 14.34 -27.38
N ILE A 126 -3.12 14.25 -26.29
CA ILE A 126 -2.93 12.97 -25.58
C ILE A 126 -4.26 12.53 -24.99
N ARG A 127 -4.63 11.26 -25.24
CA ARG A 127 -5.84 10.66 -24.67
C ARG A 127 -5.53 9.83 -23.43
N THR A 128 -4.33 9.28 -23.32
CA THR A 128 -3.95 8.39 -22.22
C THR A 128 -2.55 8.67 -21.70
N VAL A 129 -2.40 8.66 -20.38
CA VAL A 129 -1.11 8.69 -19.69
C VAL A 129 -0.92 7.43 -18.86
N PHE A 130 0.21 6.77 -19.07
CA PHE A 130 0.68 5.63 -18.30
C PHE A 130 1.78 6.09 -17.34
N LEU A 131 1.55 5.89 -16.04
CA LEU A 131 2.49 6.19 -14.97
C LEU A 131 3.18 4.87 -14.61
N ALA A 132 4.32 4.61 -15.26
CA ALA A 132 5.11 3.39 -15.06
C ALA A 132 6.31 3.60 -14.13
N ARG A 133 6.48 4.81 -13.58
CA ARG A 133 7.53 5.16 -12.64
C ARG A 133 6.96 5.28 -11.21
N PRO A 134 7.56 4.59 -10.22
CA PRO A 134 7.26 4.86 -8.81
C PRO A 134 7.77 6.25 -8.43
N THR A 135 6.92 7.05 -7.77
CA THR A 135 7.23 8.42 -7.35
C THR A 135 6.54 8.74 -6.03
N SER A 136 7.28 9.33 -5.09
CA SER A 136 6.75 9.96 -3.88
C SER A 136 6.55 11.48 -4.05
N SER A 137 6.98 12.05 -5.17
CA SER A 137 6.89 13.50 -5.43
C SER A 137 5.52 13.90 -5.98
N GLU A 138 4.72 14.57 -5.14
CA GLU A 138 3.44 15.18 -5.55
C GLU A 138 3.63 16.18 -6.69
N ILE A 139 4.70 16.99 -6.65
CA ILE A 139 4.98 18.00 -7.67
C ILE A 139 5.18 17.32 -9.03
N LEU A 140 6.00 16.26 -9.09
CA LEU A 140 6.23 15.50 -10.31
C LEU A 140 4.92 14.84 -10.79
N MET A 141 4.15 14.27 -9.87
CA MET A 141 2.86 13.63 -10.18
C MET A 141 1.86 14.62 -10.80
N ARG A 142 1.71 15.81 -10.21
CA ARG A 142 0.88 16.90 -10.76
C ARG A 142 1.38 17.37 -12.13
N GLN A 143 2.69 17.42 -12.34
CA GLN A 143 3.27 17.77 -13.65
C GLN A 143 2.98 16.70 -14.71
N MET A 144 3.07 15.41 -14.37
CA MET A 144 2.74 14.31 -15.27
C MET A 144 1.26 14.31 -15.65
N ILE A 145 0.37 14.47 -14.66
CA ILE A 145 -1.09 14.49 -14.86
C ILE A 145 -1.56 15.75 -15.57
N GLY A 146 -1.06 16.92 -15.17
CA GLY A 146 -1.48 18.21 -15.72
C GLY A 146 -1.20 18.35 -17.23
N ARG A 147 -0.29 17.54 -17.77
CA ARG A 147 -0.03 17.45 -19.22
C ARG A 147 -1.09 16.63 -19.98
N ALA A 148 -1.76 15.70 -19.29
CA ALA A 148 -2.82 14.86 -19.85
C ALA A 148 -4.21 15.53 -19.79
N LEU A 149 -4.49 16.25 -18.69
CA LEU A 149 -5.85 16.71 -18.34
C LEU A 149 -6.28 18.03 -18.99
N ARG A 150 -5.72 18.41 -20.15
CA ARG A 150 -6.18 19.61 -20.83
C ARG A 150 -7.56 19.36 -21.44
N GLY A 151 -8.53 20.22 -21.12
CA GLY A 151 -9.86 20.12 -21.71
C GLY A 151 -9.92 20.54 -23.19
N PRO A 152 -11.06 20.33 -23.87
CA PRO A 152 -11.23 20.67 -25.29
C PRO A 152 -10.91 22.13 -25.65
N ALA A 153 -11.20 23.06 -24.74
CA ALA A 153 -10.92 24.49 -24.92
C ALA A 153 -9.41 24.82 -24.99
N ALA A 154 -8.55 23.93 -24.50
CA ALA A 154 -7.09 24.03 -24.52
C ALA A 154 -6.43 23.03 -25.49
N GLY A 155 -7.22 22.46 -26.42
CA GLY A 155 -6.73 21.52 -27.44
C GLY A 155 -6.54 20.07 -26.95
N GLY A 156 -7.08 19.71 -25.80
CA GLY A 156 -7.11 18.31 -25.33
C GLY A 156 -8.46 17.61 -25.59
N THR A 157 -8.68 16.47 -24.94
CA THR A 157 -9.83 15.60 -25.20
C THR A 157 -10.95 15.82 -24.17
N GLU A 158 -12.17 15.39 -24.51
CA GLU A 158 -13.30 15.37 -23.57
C GLU A 158 -13.08 14.40 -22.41
N HIS A 159 -12.38 13.29 -22.68
CA HIS A 159 -11.97 12.29 -21.69
C HIS A 159 -10.48 12.00 -21.82
N ALA A 160 -9.81 11.88 -20.68
CA ALA A 160 -8.42 11.45 -20.57
C ALA A 160 -8.34 10.24 -19.64
N TYR A 161 -7.48 9.27 -19.95
CA TYR A 161 -7.22 8.11 -19.11
C TYR A 161 -5.89 8.27 -18.38
N LEU A 162 -5.91 8.12 -17.06
CA LEU A 162 -4.71 7.99 -16.25
C LEU A 162 -4.61 6.53 -15.79
N VAL A 163 -3.50 5.88 -16.10
CA VAL A 163 -3.26 4.48 -15.73
C VAL A 163 -1.97 4.41 -14.93
N SER A 164 -2.07 4.06 -13.65
CA SER A 164 -0.90 3.79 -12.80
C SER A 164 -0.61 2.30 -12.74
N PHE A 165 0.69 1.96 -12.79
CA PHE A 165 1.20 0.61 -12.57
C PHE A 165 1.81 0.55 -11.18
N GLU A 166 1.07 -0.09 -10.28
CA GLU A 166 1.31 -0.11 -8.84
C GLU A 166 2.02 -1.41 -8.50
N ASP A 167 3.23 -1.28 -8.00
CA ASP A 167 4.09 -2.42 -7.67
C ASP A 167 3.80 -2.93 -6.26
N HIS A 168 4.22 -4.16 -5.96
CA HIS A 168 4.04 -4.74 -4.63
C HIS A 168 5.20 -4.31 -3.71
N TRP A 169 4.88 -3.48 -2.71
CA TRP A 169 5.82 -3.00 -1.69
C TRP A 169 5.51 -3.67 -0.36
N LYS A 170 6.46 -4.42 0.20
CA LYS A 170 6.32 -5.10 1.50
C LYS A 170 6.63 -4.16 2.67
N HIS A 171 7.68 -3.36 2.55
CA HIS A 171 8.16 -2.48 3.62
C HIS A 171 7.95 -0.99 3.32
N TYR A 172 7.85 -0.59 2.04
CA TYR A 172 7.79 0.82 1.63
C TYR A 172 6.48 1.17 0.90
N THR A 173 5.35 0.91 1.58
CA THR A 173 4.00 1.03 1.00
C THR A 173 3.61 2.45 0.57
N GLU A 174 4.33 3.48 1.02
CA GLU A 174 4.15 4.86 0.56
C GLU A 174 4.44 5.07 -0.94
N TRP A 175 5.03 4.06 -1.60
CA TRP A 175 5.30 4.04 -3.04
C TRP A 175 4.27 3.21 -3.83
N GLU A 176 3.28 2.60 -3.15
CA GLU A 176 2.30 1.68 -3.75
C GLU A 176 1.34 2.40 -4.69
N SER A 177 0.76 3.53 -4.25
CA SER A 177 -0.22 4.30 -5.03
C SER A 177 0.25 5.75 -5.23
N PRO A 178 0.73 6.09 -6.45
CA PRO A 178 1.06 7.47 -6.80
C PRO A 178 -0.14 8.43 -6.74
N PHE A 179 -1.36 7.90 -6.79
CA PHE A 179 -2.59 8.68 -6.77
C PHE A 179 -2.93 9.24 -5.38
N ASP A 180 -2.38 8.64 -4.32
CA ASP A 180 -2.54 9.11 -2.94
C ASP A 180 -1.93 10.50 -2.74
N LEU A 181 -0.98 10.89 -3.61
CA LEU A 181 -0.34 12.21 -3.61
C LEU A 181 -1.24 13.32 -4.15
N VAL A 182 -2.29 12.99 -4.91
CA VAL A 182 -3.12 13.97 -5.64
C VAL A 182 -4.63 13.65 -5.57
N PRO A 183 -5.20 13.50 -4.36
CA PRO A 183 -6.59 13.06 -4.18
C PRO A 183 -7.61 14.07 -4.74
N ASP A 184 -7.23 15.34 -4.85
CA ASP A 184 -8.07 16.43 -5.37
C ASP A 184 -8.24 16.41 -6.90
N ILE A 185 -7.41 15.66 -7.62
CA ILE A 185 -7.46 15.54 -9.08
C ILE A 185 -8.36 14.36 -9.51
N LEU A 186 -8.64 13.44 -8.59
CA LEU A 186 -9.41 12.23 -8.87
C LEU A 186 -10.91 12.53 -8.74
N ILE A 187 -11.56 12.70 -9.89
CA ILE A 187 -12.99 12.46 -10.00
C ILE A 187 -13.10 11.00 -10.41
N GLU A 188 -13.69 10.14 -9.58
CA GLU A 188 -14.00 8.77 -9.96
C GLU A 188 -14.83 8.80 -11.25
N ALA A 189 -14.19 8.53 -12.38
CA ALA A 189 -14.91 8.29 -13.61
C ALA A 189 -15.68 6.99 -13.43
N GLU A 190 -16.97 6.99 -13.74
CA GLU A 190 -17.76 5.76 -13.88
C GLU A 190 -16.93 4.74 -14.64
N ARG A 191 -16.55 3.66 -13.96
CA ARG A 191 -15.78 2.58 -14.57
C ARG A 191 -16.61 2.10 -15.76
N PRO A 192 -16.11 2.19 -17.02
CA PRO A 192 -16.83 1.63 -18.13
C PRO A 192 -16.96 0.14 -17.86
N GLU A 193 -18.21 -0.33 -17.85
CA GLU A 193 -18.64 -1.69 -17.53
C GLU A 193 -17.64 -2.72 -18.07
N ALA A 194 -16.91 -3.38 -17.16
CA ALA A 194 -16.16 -4.57 -17.52
C ALA A 194 -17.18 -5.61 -18.03
N LYS A 195 -16.85 -6.28 -19.13
CA LYS A 195 -17.67 -7.39 -19.63
C LYS A 195 -17.85 -8.41 -18.49
N PRO A 196 -19.04 -9.00 -18.33
CA PRO A 196 -19.33 -9.84 -17.18
C PRO A 196 -18.46 -11.09 -17.23
N GLU A 197 -17.58 -11.26 -16.25
CA GLU A 197 -17.21 -12.60 -15.78
C GLU A 197 -18.36 -13.11 -14.91
N GLU A 198 -18.63 -14.42 -15.00
CA GLU A 198 -19.83 -15.05 -14.41
C GLU A 198 -19.94 -14.80 -12.89
N PRO A 199 -21.15 -14.53 -12.37
CA PRO A 199 -21.31 -13.92 -11.06
C PRO A 199 -21.08 -14.92 -9.92
N LEU A 200 -20.14 -14.59 -9.03
CA LEU A 200 -20.25 -14.94 -7.62
C LEU A 200 -21.27 -13.98 -6.99
N VAL A 201 -22.15 -14.54 -6.17
CA VAL A 201 -23.32 -13.87 -5.58
C VAL A 201 -22.87 -12.70 -4.71
N ASP A 202 -23.31 -11.50 -5.09
CA ASP A 202 -23.20 -10.25 -4.33
C ASP A 202 -24.31 -10.19 -3.26
N ASP A 203 -23.91 -10.06 -1.99
CA ASP A 203 -24.80 -9.80 -0.86
C ASP A 203 -24.64 -8.40 -0.23
N GLY A 204 -23.92 -7.49 -0.89
CA GLY A 204 -24.12 -6.04 -0.73
C GLY A 204 -23.77 -5.43 0.62
N THR A 205 -22.74 -5.90 1.34
CA THR A 205 -22.33 -5.25 2.61
C THR A 205 -20.85 -4.96 2.81
N ALA A 206 -20.04 -4.78 1.77
CA ALA A 206 -18.59 -4.63 1.96
C ALA A 206 -17.91 -3.52 1.14
N ASP A 207 -18.35 -2.26 1.28
CA ASP A 207 -17.59 -1.12 0.72
C ASP A 207 -17.40 0.11 1.62
N GLU A 208 -17.87 0.11 2.87
CA GLU A 208 -17.55 1.20 3.81
C GLU A 208 -17.15 0.64 5.18
N LEU A 209 -15.97 1.05 5.67
CA LEU A 209 -15.51 0.73 7.03
C LEU A 209 -16.46 1.41 8.03
N PRO A 210 -16.96 0.73 9.08
CA PRO A 210 -18.01 1.29 9.93
C PRO A 210 -17.55 2.55 10.64
N ALA A 211 -18.44 3.54 10.80
CA ALA A 211 -18.16 4.77 11.54
C ALA A 211 -17.56 4.54 12.94
N ALA A 212 -17.86 3.44 13.63
CA ALA A 212 -17.25 3.12 14.93
C ALA A 212 -15.77 2.68 14.84
N LEU A 213 -15.37 2.03 13.73
CA LEU A 213 -13.97 1.72 13.42
C LEU A 213 -13.20 3.00 13.08
N VAL A 214 -13.88 3.93 12.40
CA VAL A 214 -13.38 5.26 11.98
C VAL A 214 -13.32 6.27 13.13
N ASP A 215 -14.25 6.19 14.08
CA ASP A 215 -14.36 7.13 15.21
C ASP A 215 -13.38 6.82 16.34
N ALA A 216 -12.96 5.56 16.49
CA ALA A 216 -12.09 5.10 17.57
C ALA A 216 -10.62 4.94 17.15
N MET A 217 -10.37 4.50 15.91
CA MET A 217 -9.00 4.29 15.41
C MET A 217 -8.56 5.43 14.49
N PRO A 218 -7.28 5.79 14.51
CA PRO A 218 -6.70 6.64 13.48
C PRO A 218 -6.88 6.10 12.06
N TRP A 219 -7.10 6.99 11.10
CA TRP A 219 -7.53 6.67 9.73
C TRP A 219 -6.53 5.80 8.95
N ASP A 220 -5.23 6.01 9.19
CA ASP A 220 -4.11 5.19 8.72
C ASP A 220 -4.19 3.74 9.21
N MET A 221 -4.54 3.51 10.48
CA MET A 221 -4.74 2.15 11.02
C MET A 221 -5.99 1.49 10.45
N VAL A 222 -7.05 2.26 10.19
CA VAL A 222 -8.29 1.79 9.57
C VAL A 222 -8.01 1.23 8.17
N VAL A 223 -7.19 1.93 7.38
CA VAL A 223 -6.79 1.50 6.03
C VAL A 223 -5.90 0.25 6.08
N GLY A 224 -4.91 0.20 6.99
CA GLY A 224 -4.02 -0.95 7.14
C GLY A 224 -4.75 -2.24 7.54
N ALA A 225 -5.66 -2.15 8.53
CA ALA A 225 -6.48 -3.29 8.94
C ALA A 225 -7.42 -3.74 7.79
N ALA A 226 -8.03 -2.80 7.05
CA ALA A 226 -8.89 -3.12 5.91
C ALA A 226 -8.15 -3.83 4.76
N ARG A 227 -6.89 -3.47 4.53
CA ARG A 227 -6.02 -4.08 3.51
C ARG A 227 -5.71 -5.55 3.85
N GLU A 228 -5.24 -5.83 5.06
CA GLU A 228 -4.97 -7.20 5.51
C GLU A 228 -6.24 -8.06 5.59
N LEU A 229 -7.37 -7.47 5.99
CA LEU A 229 -8.66 -8.15 6.00
C LEU A 229 -9.12 -8.57 4.60
N ARG A 230 -8.85 -7.74 3.58
CA ARG A 230 -9.13 -8.09 2.17
C ARG A 230 -8.24 -9.22 1.68
N ARG A 231 -6.96 -9.26 2.09
CA ARG A 231 -6.01 -10.33 1.76
C ARG A 231 -6.41 -11.67 2.37
N LEU A 232 -6.80 -11.69 3.65
CA LEU A 232 -7.04 -12.91 4.42
C LEU A 232 -8.45 -13.51 4.27
N ARG A 233 -9.42 -12.73 3.77
CA ARG A 233 -10.83 -13.12 3.65
C ARG A 233 -11.09 -14.40 2.86
N GLY A 234 -10.18 -14.77 1.93
CA GLY A 234 -10.32 -15.94 1.06
C GLY A 234 -9.64 -17.22 1.56
N GLU A 235 -8.64 -17.12 2.44
CA GLU A 235 -7.73 -18.24 2.75
C GLU A 235 -7.88 -18.76 4.19
N ALA A 236 -8.17 -17.89 5.16
CA ALA A 236 -8.27 -18.28 6.56
C ALA A 236 -9.15 -17.31 7.38
N PRO A 237 -10.47 -17.60 7.52
CA PRO A 237 -11.40 -16.74 8.25
C PRO A 237 -10.95 -16.42 9.68
N LEU A 238 -10.35 -17.39 10.38
CA LEU A 238 -9.84 -17.19 11.73
C LEU A 238 -8.74 -16.12 11.82
N LEU A 239 -7.85 -16.07 10.82
CA LEU A 239 -6.69 -15.17 10.80
C LEU A 239 -7.08 -13.72 10.46
N ALA A 240 -8.23 -13.51 9.82
CA ALA A 240 -8.70 -12.18 9.46
C ALA A 240 -8.84 -11.26 10.70
N PHE A 241 -9.31 -11.78 11.83
CA PHE A 241 -9.44 -10.97 13.06
C PHE A 241 -8.07 -10.60 13.67
N GLU A 242 -7.02 -11.35 13.40
CA GLU A 242 -5.67 -11.08 13.95
C GLU A 242 -5.04 -9.83 13.32
N ALA A 243 -5.53 -9.39 12.15
CA ALA A 243 -5.17 -8.13 11.52
C ALA A 243 -5.77 -6.89 12.22
N VAL A 244 -6.63 -7.06 13.23
CA VAL A 244 -7.17 -5.96 14.02
C VAL A 244 -6.22 -5.64 15.18
N PRO A 245 -5.68 -4.41 15.26
CA PRO A 245 -4.81 -3.99 16.35
C PRO A 245 -5.48 -4.19 17.71
N HIS A 246 -4.69 -4.60 18.70
CA HIS A 246 -5.14 -4.69 20.09
C HIS A 246 -5.25 -3.31 20.74
N GLY A 247 -4.41 -2.39 20.30
CA GLY A 247 -4.40 -0.99 20.69
C GLY A 247 -3.35 -0.22 19.91
N TRP A 248 -3.06 0.99 20.36
CA TRP A 248 -2.00 1.82 19.81
C TRP A 248 -1.35 2.70 20.87
N TYR A 249 -0.10 3.04 20.63
CA TYR A 249 0.59 4.11 21.33
C TYR A 249 0.47 5.40 20.53
N VAL A 250 0.49 6.52 21.24
CA VAL A 250 0.52 7.85 20.62
C VAL A 250 1.85 8.51 21.01
N ILE A 251 2.63 8.87 20.00
CA ILE A 251 3.90 9.55 20.14
C ILE A 251 3.72 10.96 19.59
N GLU A 252 3.81 11.95 20.46
CA GLU A 252 3.60 13.35 20.11
C GLU A 252 4.81 14.19 20.52
N ASP A 253 5.17 15.16 19.68
CA ASP A 253 6.23 16.13 19.93
C ASP A 253 5.70 17.49 19.48
N GLU A 254 5.74 18.47 20.38
CA GLU A 254 5.22 19.81 20.12
C GLU A 254 6.11 20.60 19.13
N GLY A 255 7.27 20.07 18.75
CA GLY A 255 8.21 20.74 17.88
C GLY A 255 8.93 21.90 18.58
N ASP A 256 9.82 22.55 17.84
CA ASP A 256 10.51 23.77 18.28
C ASP A 256 10.72 24.72 17.09
N ASP A 257 11.47 25.81 17.30
CA ASP A 257 11.73 26.82 16.27
C ASP A 257 12.41 26.25 15.00
N GLU A 258 13.04 25.06 15.08
CA GLU A 258 13.72 24.39 13.98
C GLU A 258 12.97 23.15 13.45
N ARG A 259 11.96 22.66 14.19
CA ARG A 259 11.25 21.41 13.87
C ARG A 259 9.75 21.53 14.03
N ALA A 260 9.02 21.08 13.02
CA ALA A 260 7.56 21.03 13.08
C ALA A 260 7.08 20.02 14.15
N PRO A 261 5.96 20.30 14.83
CA PRO A 261 5.30 19.31 15.67
C PRO A 261 4.94 18.07 14.85
N TYR A 262 5.00 16.91 15.48
CA TYR A 262 4.53 15.66 14.88
C TYR A 262 3.72 14.84 15.87
N ARG A 263 2.78 14.06 15.32
CA ARG A 263 1.95 13.09 16.04
C ARG A 263 1.98 11.80 15.23
N HIS A 264 2.52 10.75 15.83
CA HIS A 264 2.64 9.43 15.22
C HIS A 264 1.90 8.40 16.07
N ILE A 265 1.31 7.41 15.40
CA ILE A 265 0.53 6.36 16.04
C ILE A 265 1.24 5.04 15.76
N VAL A 266 1.52 4.30 16.83
CA VAL A 266 2.18 2.99 16.75
C VAL A 266 1.14 1.92 17.09
N PRO A 267 0.56 1.22 16.10
CA PRO A 267 -0.35 0.12 16.37
C PRO A 267 0.40 -1.06 16.98
N PHE A 268 -0.26 -1.79 17.88
CA PHE A 268 0.26 -3.06 18.39
C PHE A 268 -0.81 -4.14 18.38
N TYR A 269 -0.39 -5.37 18.09
CA TYR A 269 -1.25 -6.53 18.01
C TYR A 269 -1.19 -7.36 19.30
N ALA A 270 -2.15 -8.27 19.48
CA ALA A 270 -2.31 -9.01 20.73
C ALA A 270 -1.06 -9.83 21.09
N HIS A 271 -0.37 -10.39 20.10
CA HIS A 271 0.88 -11.15 20.30
C HIS A 271 2.09 -10.27 20.61
N GLN A 272 2.02 -8.97 20.29
CA GLN A 272 3.14 -8.03 20.48
C GLN A 272 3.12 -7.32 21.84
N VAL A 273 2.02 -7.40 22.60
CA VAL A 273 1.82 -6.61 23.84
C VAL A 273 3.00 -6.77 24.80
N THR A 274 3.39 -8.00 25.10
CA THR A 274 4.49 -8.27 26.05
C THR A 274 5.85 -7.80 25.55
N SER A 275 6.12 -7.93 24.25
CA SER A 275 7.33 -7.44 23.61
C SER A 275 7.41 -5.92 23.66
N TRP A 276 6.32 -5.22 23.34
CA TRP A 276 6.24 -3.77 23.41
C TRP A 276 6.39 -3.25 24.85
N GLU A 277 5.74 -3.87 25.83
CA GLU A 277 5.90 -3.51 27.24
C GLU A 277 7.36 -3.62 27.69
N ALA A 278 8.03 -4.73 27.37
CA ALA A 278 9.44 -4.95 27.70
C ALA A 278 10.38 -3.96 26.98
N ALA A 279 10.12 -3.68 25.71
CA ALA A 279 10.90 -2.71 24.93
C ALA A 279 10.75 -1.29 25.51
N LEU A 280 9.52 -0.86 25.82
CA LEU A 280 9.27 0.44 26.44
C LEU A 280 9.89 0.54 27.84
N ASP A 281 9.82 -0.53 28.64
CA ASP A 281 10.50 -0.60 29.94
C ASP A 281 12.02 -0.46 29.80
N HIS A 282 12.62 -1.08 28.79
CA HIS A 282 14.04 -0.96 28.51
C HIS A 282 14.42 0.48 28.13
N VAL A 283 13.69 1.07 27.18
CA VAL A 283 13.93 2.42 26.65
C VAL A 283 13.75 3.51 27.72
N TRP A 284 12.67 3.45 28.51
CA TRP A 284 12.40 4.45 29.56
C TRP A 284 13.06 4.14 30.91
N GLY A 285 13.45 2.89 31.15
CA GLY A 285 14.24 2.49 32.32
C GLY A 285 15.70 2.93 32.23
N ALA A 286 16.21 3.16 31.02
CA ALA A 286 17.56 3.67 30.79
C ALA A 286 17.67 5.19 31.13
N PRO A 287 18.80 5.61 31.74
CA PRO A 287 19.14 7.04 31.85
C PRO A 287 19.13 7.70 30.46
N LEU A 288 18.69 8.97 30.38
CA LEU A 288 18.50 9.66 29.09
C LEU A 288 19.78 9.68 28.23
N GLU A 289 20.96 9.80 28.85
CA GLU A 289 22.24 9.78 28.13
C GLU A 289 22.54 8.42 27.45
N VAL A 290 22.05 7.32 28.03
CA VAL A 290 22.13 5.98 27.42
C VAL A 290 21.06 5.83 26.36
N ALA A 291 19.85 6.33 26.62
CA ALA A 291 18.73 6.24 25.68
C ALA A 291 18.98 6.99 24.36
N LYS A 292 19.74 8.09 24.39
CA LYS A 292 20.19 8.82 23.18
C LYS A 292 21.07 8.00 22.24
N SER A 293 21.70 6.94 22.75
CA SER A 293 22.55 6.04 21.96
C SER A 293 21.87 4.73 21.58
N LEU A 294 20.64 4.49 22.03
CA LEU A 294 19.87 3.32 21.62
C LEU A 294 19.57 3.42 20.12
N THR A 295 19.48 2.25 19.50
CA THR A 295 19.15 2.05 18.09
C THR A 295 18.02 1.03 17.98
N THR A 296 17.45 0.87 16.80
CA THR A 296 16.46 -0.20 16.56
C THR A 296 17.04 -1.59 16.76
N ALA A 297 18.33 -1.79 16.47
CA ALA A 297 19.01 -3.05 16.70
C ALA A 297 19.05 -3.43 18.19
N ASP A 298 19.13 -2.45 19.09
CA ASP A 298 19.07 -2.70 20.54
C ASP A 298 17.67 -3.16 21.00
N LEU A 299 16.63 -2.88 20.19
CA LEU A 299 15.26 -3.29 20.46
C LEU A 299 14.86 -4.59 19.74
N ASP A 300 15.64 -5.05 18.76
CA ASP A 300 15.32 -6.23 17.94
C ASP A 300 15.19 -7.50 18.79
N GLU A 301 15.98 -7.65 19.85
CA GLU A 301 15.92 -8.80 20.76
C GLU A 301 14.54 -8.93 21.44
N PHE A 302 13.83 -7.84 21.71
CA PHE A 302 12.50 -7.86 22.33
C PHE A 302 11.42 -8.36 21.37
N PHE A 303 11.66 -8.26 20.07
CA PHE A 303 10.74 -8.67 19.00
C PHE A 303 11.22 -9.92 18.27
N PHE A 304 12.36 -10.49 18.64
CA PHE A 304 12.98 -11.65 17.97
C PHE A 304 12.08 -12.89 17.96
N ASP A 305 11.41 -13.18 19.08
CA ASP A 305 10.47 -14.31 19.21
C ASP A 305 9.01 -13.88 19.04
N CYS A 306 8.78 -12.67 18.52
CA CYS A 306 7.44 -12.17 18.24
C CYS A 306 6.92 -12.81 16.95
N ASP A 307 5.72 -13.41 17.02
CA ASP A 307 5.06 -13.95 15.84
C ASP A 307 4.73 -12.83 14.82
N ASP A 308 4.56 -13.19 13.55
CA ASP A 308 4.23 -12.20 12.53
C ASP A 308 2.77 -11.72 12.63
N PRO A 309 2.48 -10.45 12.31
CA PRO A 309 3.45 -9.44 11.88
C PRO A 309 4.32 -8.93 13.04
N ARG A 310 5.61 -8.73 12.80
CA ARG A 310 6.49 -7.98 13.70
C ARG A 310 6.19 -6.47 13.63
N PRO A 311 6.56 -5.69 14.65
CA PRO A 311 6.43 -4.24 14.57
C PRO A 311 7.23 -3.66 13.41
N SER A 312 6.72 -2.57 12.83
CA SER A 312 7.47 -1.83 11.81
C SER A 312 8.77 -1.31 12.39
N ILE A 313 9.87 -1.43 11.63
CA ILE A 313 11.16 -0.84 12.00
C ILE A 313 10.99 0.66 12.27
N ARG A 314 10.14 1.35 11.49
CA ARG A 314 9.88 2.78 11.68
C ARG A 314 9.21 3.10 13.01
N ASP A 315 8.28 2.25 13.45
CA ASP A 315 7.61 2.43 14.74
C ASP A 315 8.60 2.27 15.90
N VAL A 316 9.49 1.28 15.79
CA VAL A 316 10.58 1.07 16.75
C VAL A 316 11.57 2.24 16.74
N GLU A 317 11.96 2.75 15.56
CA GLU A 317 12.80 3.95 15.41
C GLU A 317 12.17 5.14 16.11
N LEU A 318 10.90 5.40 15.86
CA LEU A 318 10.19 6.56 16.40
C LEU A 318 10.11 6.52 17.93
N VAL A 319 9.93 5.33 18.50
CA VAL A 319 9.98 5.13 19.97
C VAL A 319 11.36 5.50 20.53
N VAL A 320 12.44 5.05 19.88
CA VAL A 320 13.82 5.35 20.28
C VAL A 320 14.12 6.85 20.10
N GLU A 321 13.77 7.44 18.96
CA GLU A 321 13.94 8.86 18.66
C GLU A 321 13.18 9.73 19.67
N HIS A 322 11.93 9.38 19.97
CA HIS A 322 11.10 10.11 20.91
C HIS A 322 11.72 10.10 22.31
N ARG A 323 12.19 8.94 22.78
CA ARG A 323 12.90 8.85 24.05
C ARG A 323 14.20 9.66 24.04
N ALA A 324 15.01 9.55 22.98
CA ALA A 324 16.29 10.26 22.86
C ALA A 324 16.12 11.79 22.98
N ARG A 325 14.98 12.31 22.54
CA ARG A 325 14.57 13.71 22.66
C ARG A 325 14.04 14.11 24.04
N GLY A 326 13.90 13.15 24.96
CA GLY A 326 13.37 13.38 26.30
C GLY A 326 11.86 13.21 26.41
N GLY A 327 11.22 12.63 25.39
CA GLY A 327 9.79 12.33 25.40
C GLY A 327 9.36 11.44 26.57
N GLU A 328 8.12 11.65 27.01
CA GLU A 328 7.48 10.84 28.05
C GLU A 328 7.16 9.45 27.52
N ARG A 329 6.98 8.48 28.43
CA ARG A 329 6.63 7.13 28.05
C ARG A 329 5.22 7.14 27.46
N PRO A 330 5.01 6.62 26.24
CA PRO A 330 3.66 6.55 25.69
C PRO A 330 2.84 5.50 26.43
N GLU A 331 1.60 5.85 26.74
CA GLU A 331 0.63 4.95 27.37
C GLU A 331 -0.20 4.23 26.30
N PRO A 332 -0.53 2.94 26.49
CA PRO A 332 -1.32 2.20 25.52
C PRO A 332 -2.78 2.70 25.51
N THR A 333 -3.29 2.98 24.32
CA THR A 333 -4.72 3.20 24.08
C THR A 333 -5.36 1.87 23.69
N ALA A 334 -6.26 1.35 24.54
CA ALA A 334 -6.95 0.09 24.31
C ALA A 334 -8.10 0.23 23.30
N PHE A 335 -8.22 -0.74 22.39
CA PHE A 335 -9.37 -0.81 21.49
C PHE A 335 -10.56 -1.52 22.17
N ARG A 336 -11.38 -0.75 22.90
CA ARG A 336 -12.42 -1.27 23.81
C ARG A 336 -13.52 -2.12 23.15
N ASP A 337 -13.80 -1.90 21.87
CA ASP A 337 -14.87 -2.62 21.15
C ASP A 337 -14.40 -3.95 20.54
N ARG A 338 -13.08 -4.25 20.59
CA ARG A 338 -12.48 -5.45 20.01
C ARG A 338 -12.98 -6.75 20.63
N ASP A 339 -13.03 -6.83 21.96
CA ASP A 339 -13.26 -8.09 22.69
C ASP A 339 -14.67 -8.68 22.52
N GLN A 340 -15.64 -7.86 22.11
CA GLN A 340 -17.02 -8.30 21.88
C GLN A 340 -17.16 -9.13 20.60
N SER A 341 -16.29 -8.88 19.63
CA SER A 341 -16.33 -9.41 18.27
C SER A 341 -15.17 -10.38 17.98
N ASP A 342 -14.27 -10.59 18.94
CA ASP A 342 -13.11 -11.47 18.81
C ASP A 342 -13.52 -12.96 18.83
N PRO A 343 -13.33 -13.71 17.72
CA PRO A 343 -13.67 -15.13 17.68
C PRO A 343 -12.97 -15.99 18.73
N GLN A 344 -11.73 -15.66 19.11
CA GLN A 344 -10.99 -16.38 20.16
C GLN A 344 -11.61 -16.14 21.54
N MET A 345 -12.07 -14.92 21.81
CA MET A 345 -12.73 -14.59 23.08
C MET A 345 -14.09 -15.29 23.18
N LEU A 346 -14.86 -15.30 22.09
CA LEU A 346 -16.14 -16.01 22.04
C LEU A 346 -15.96 -17.51 22.18
N ALA A 347 -14.95 -18.08 21.52
CA ALA A 347 -14.62 -19.50 21.66
C ALA A 347 -14.28 -19.88 23.11
N LYS A 348 -13.50 -19.06 23.82
CA LYS A 348 -13.24 -19.27 25.26
C LYS A 348 -14.52 -19.25 26.07
N ARG A 349 -15.39 -18.25 25.87
CA ARG A 349 -16.68 -18.15 26.58
C ARG A 349 -17.58 -19.36 26.33
N ILE A 350 -17.62 -19.87 25.10
CA ILE A 350 -18.36 -21.08 24.72
C ILE A 350 -17.84 -22.30 25.49
N LEU A 351 -16.51 -22.48 25.53
CA LEU A 351 -15.86 -23.61 26.19
C LEU A 351 -15.96 -23.56 27.72
N GLU A 352 -15.81 -22.37 28.32
CA GLU A 352 -15.86 -22.16 29.76
C GLU A 352 -17.30 -22.18 30.30
N GLY A 353 -18.28 -21.74 29.49
CA GLY A 353 -19.68 -21.63 29.89
C GLY A 353 -20.49 -22.93 29.78
N ASP A 354 -19.94 -23.99 29.19
CA ASP A 354 -20.65 -25.26 28.87
C ASP A 354 -22.02 -25.01 28.21
N LEU A 355 -22.04 -24.06 27.26
CA LEU A 355 -23.27 -23.57 26.64
C LEU A 355 -23.92 -24.67 25.79
N ARG A 356 -25.25 -24.77 25.83
CA ARG A 356 -25.99 -25.60 24.88
C ARG A 356 -25.88 -25.00 23.49
N ARG A 357 -26.03 -25.82 22.44
CA ARG A 357 -25.92 -25.36 21.05
C ARG A 357 -26.82 -24.16 20.72
N THR A 358 -28.01 -24.06 21.33
CA THR A 358 -28.89 -22.90 21.17
C THR A 358 -28.31 -21.62 21.79
N GLU A 359 -27.67 -21.73 22.95
CA GLU A 359 -27.03 -20.61 23.66
C GLU A 359 -25.74 -20.17 22.95
N GLU A 360 -24.99 -21.11 22.35
CA GLU A 360 -23.86 -20.80 21.47
C GLU A 360 -24.30 -19.97 20.25
N ILE A 361 -25.37 -20.38 19.58
CA ILE A 361 -25.91 -19.67 18.41
C ILE A 361 -26.38 -18.26 18.78
N GLU A 362 -27.06 -18.11 19.91
CA GLU A 362 -27.49 -16.81 20.42
C GLU A 362 -26.31 -15.90 20.79
N LEU A 363 -25.26 -16.46 21.41
CA LEU A 363 -24.03 -15.72 21.73
C LEU A 363 -23.35 -15.21 20.46
N VAL A 364 -23.10 -16.09 19.48
CA VAL A 364 -22.48 -15.70 18.21
C VAL A 364 -23.34 -14.68 17.45
N ALA A 365 -24.66 -14.85 17.43
CA ALA A 365 -25.57 -13.91 16.78
C ALA A 365 -25.58 -12.53 17.46
N SER A 366 -25.60 -12.49 18.78
CA SER A 366 -25.57 -11.23 19.54
C SER A 366 -24.21 -10.52 19.48
N SER A 367 -23.13 -11.27 19.24
CA SER A 367 -21.78 -10.75 19.01
C SER A 367 -21.47 -10.38 17.55
N TYR A 368 -22.39 -10.61 16.61
CA TYR A 368 -22.22 -10.19 15.19
C TYR A 368 -22.56 -8.70 15.00
N ASP A 369 -21.72 -7.87 15.63
CA ASP A 369 -21.85 -6.42 15.69
C ASP A 369 -21.19 -5.71 14.50
N ARG A 370 -20.98 -4.39 14.61
CA ARG A 370 -20.42 -3.59 13.51
C ARG A 370 -18.98 -3.99 13.17
N LEU A 371 -18.17 -4.32 14.17
CA LEU A 371 -16.78 -4.74 13.96
C LEU A 371 -16.74 -6.14 13.33
N ALA A 372 -17.55 -7.08 13.83
CA ALA A 372 -17.64 -8.42 13.24
C ALA A 372 -18.07 -8.36 11.77
N ARG A 373 -19.07 -7.52 11.42
CA ARG A 373 -19.53 -7.32 10.03
C ARG A 373 -18.48 -6.72 9.11
N ALA A 374 -17.62 -5.85 9.64
CA ALA A 374 -16.55 -5.23 8.85
C ALA A 374 -15.50 -6.27 8.42
N ILE A 375 -15.23 -7.24 9.29
CA ILE A 375 -14.24 -8.29 9.09
C ILE A 375 -14.85 -9.42 8.26
N TYR A 376 -16.03 -9.88 8.68
CA TYR A 376 -16.78 -10.99 8.12
C TYR A 376 -18.05 -10.47 7.42
N PRO A 377 -18.13 -10.53 6.08
CA PRO A 377 -19.29 -10.04 5.33
C PRO A 377 -20.63 -10.65 5.76
N THR A 378 -20.59 -11.92 6.17
CA THR A 378 -21.77 -12.66 6.60
C THR A 378 -21.62 -13.17 8.01
N GLN A 379 -22.77 -13.26 8.71
CA GLN A 379 -22.83 -13.90 10.02
C GLN A 379 -22.36 -15.36 9.95
N GLN A 380 -22.52 -16.01 8.80
CA GLN A 380 -22.01 -17.36 8.57
C GLN A 380 -20.48 -17.40 8.63
N LEU A 381 -19.78 -16.51 7.91
CA LEU A 381 -18.31 -16.45 7.95
C LEU A 381 -17.79 -16.12 9.35
N PHE A 382 -18.49 -15.24 10.08
CA PHE A 382 -18.17 -14.96 11.48
C PHE A 382 -18.34 -16.19 12.37
N ALA A 383 -19.44 -16.92 12.21
CA ALA A 383 -19.68 -18.16 12.95
C ALA A 383 -18.64 -19.24 12.60
N GLU A 384 -18.23 -19.35 11.34
CA GLU A 384 -17.15 -20.25 10.89
C GLU A 384 -15.81 -19.89 11.55
N ALA A 385 -15.49 -18.60 11.69
CA ALA A 385 -14.30 -18.15 12.42
C ALA A 385 -14.36 -18.49 13.92
N VAL A 386 -15.52 -18.33 14.57
CA VAL A 386 -15.71 -18.74 15.98
C VAL A 386 -15.59 -20.26 16.12
N ASP A 387 -16.22 -21.05 15.24
CA ASP A 387 -16.13 -22.51 15.26
C ASP A 387 -14.69 -22.99 15.00
N ALA A 388 -13.94 -22.31 14.12
CA ALA A 388 -12.52 -22.55 13.90
C ALA A 388 -11.68 -22.24 15.15
N ALA A 389 -11.97 -21.13 15.86
CA ALA A 389 -11.33 -20.78 17.11
C ALA A 389 -11.62 -21.82 18.21
N VAL A 390 -12.88 -22.27 18.34
CA VAL A 390 -13.27 -23.35 19.28
C VAL A 390 -12.50 -24.63 18.95
N ARG A 391 -12.39 -24.99 17.67
CA ARG A 391 -11.63 -26.17 17.24
C ARG A 391 -10.15 -26.04 17.59
N SER A 392 -9.56 -24.88 17.33
CA SER A 392 -8.15 -24.57 17.65
C SER A 392 -7.86 -24.68 19.16
N LEU A 393 -8.77 -24.19 20.01
CA LEU A 393 -8.63 -24.31 21.47
C LEU A 393 -8.85 -25.76 21.98
N ARG A 394 -9.75 -26.53 21.35
CA ARG A 394 -9.98 -27.94 21.70
C ARG A 394 -8.87 -28.86 21.22
N TYR A 395 -8.23 -28.53 20.10
CA TYR A 395 -7.18 -29.32 19.46
C TYR A 395 -5.97 -28.42 19.16
N PRO A 396 -5.16 -28.08 20.18
CA PRO A 396 -4.04 -27.14 20.02
C PRO A 396 -2.98 -27.59 18.99
N GLN A 397 -2.88 -28.90 18.75
CA GLN A 397 -2.02 -29.47 17.72
C GLN A 397 -2.41 -29.11 16.27
N ASP A 398 -3.66 -28.70 16.03
CA ASP A 398 -4.20 -28.36 14.71
C ASP A 398 -4.29 -26.82 14.52
N ARG A 399 -3.61 -26.07 15.38
CA ARG A 399 -3.68 -24.61 15.40
C ARG A 399 -3.11 -24.04 14.10
N ILE A 400 -3.97 -23.32 13.38
CA ILE A 400 -3.57 -22.49 12.24
C ILE A 400 -2.86 -21.27 12.82
N VAL A 401 -1.59 -21.10 12.47
CA VAL A 401 -0.78 -19.92 12.82
C VAL A 401 -0.60 -19.13 11.53
N MET A 402 -0.54 -17.79 11.64
CA MET A 402 -0.05 -16.96 10.54
C MET A 402 1.26 -17.58 9.99
N PRO A 403 1.39 -17.76 8.66
CA PRO A 403 2.65 -18.19 8.10
C PRO A 403 3.73 -17.19 8.52
N LYS A 404 4.82 -17.71 9.10
CA LYS A 404 6.02 -16.89 9.33
C LYS A 404 6.54 -16.44 7.97
N ALA A 405 6.73 -15.13 7.80
CA ALA A 405 7.20 -14.54 6.55
C ALA A 405 8.66 -14.88 6.26
#